data_AF-A0A7S0TXG0-F1
#
_entry.id   AF-A0A7S0TXG0-F1
#
_cell.length_a   1.000
_cell.length_b   1.000
_cell.length_c   1.000
_cell.angle_alpha   90.00
_cell.angle_beta   90.00
_cell.angle_gamma   90.00
#
_symmetry.space_group_name_H-M   'P 1'
#
loop_
_entity.id
_entity.type
_entity.pdbx_description
1 polymer ?
#
loop_
_entity_poly.entity_id
_entity_poly.type
_entity_poly.pdbx_seq_one_letter_code
_entity_poly.pdbx_strand_id
1 'polypeptide(L)'
;GAGGDAPPKPPQHRRSSLTGASGKGPTLPGGGASKVAAHLTLEVRGRKIADLYAFMSDQSKSAAERLSCAVKVHQLLCDGADHEEVMERLDAITLPSHIEGLISLSTVQHPLNYTAFRLLLLYTHTSKCIVMLSRGGVMTVIMDRLRVSQEKEGLKFLIEVLARVARSAECRHAGSLSQVAHLDAQVLVRLLSEIDHNTYAHTRLQVLQTLEAMSVCARSRQALLRSGVLYAILDLLGQFKRGKSFSKAELGLLATLKQDLL
;
A
#
# COMPACT_ATOMS: atom_id res chain seq x y z
N GLY A 1 49.28 17.83 -46.96
CA GLY A 1 48.60 17.56 -45.68
C GLY A 1 47.34 16.79 -46.01
N ALA A 2 47.22 15.53 -45.59
CA ALA A 2 46.75 15.12 -44.25
C ALA A 2 45.27 15.51 -44.07
N GLY A 3 44.32 14.63 -43.76
CA GLY A 3 44.34 13.23 -43.35
C GLY A 3 42.90 12.88 -42.91
N GLY A 4 42.56 11.60 -42.85
CA GLY A 4 41.22 11.17 -42.44
C GLY A 4 41.04 9.67 -42.56
N ASP A 5 41.79 8.95 -41.74
CA ASP A 5 41.82 7.50 -41.60
C ASP A 5 40.46 6.91 -41.19
N ALA A 6 39.99 5.91 -41.96
CA ALA A 6 39.04 4.91 -41.49
C ALA A 6 39.83 3.66 -41.05
N PRO A 7 39.71 3.19 -39.80
CA PRO A 7 40.41 1.99 -39.37
C PRO A 7 39.73 0.70 -39.89
N PRO A 8 40.51 -0.37 -40.16
CA PRO A 8 40.06 -1.59 -40.83
C PRO A 8 39.40 -2.61 -39.86
N LYS A 9 38.57 -3.51 -40.42
CA LYS A 9 37.97 -4.65 -39.70
C LYS A 9 39.04 -5.67 -39.26
N PRO A 10 38.95 -6.28 -38.05
CA PRO A 10 39.76 -7.44 -37.70
C PRO A 10 39.24 -8.75 -38.29
N PRO A 11 40.13 -9.76 -38.45
CA PRO A 11 39.91 -10.93 -39.30
C PRO A 11 39.19 -12.10 -38.59
N GLN A 12 38.43 -12.84 -39.40
CA GLN A 12 38.02 -14.22 -39.11
C GLN A 12 39.26 -15.13 -39.16
N HIS A 13 39.59 -15.79 -38.04
CA HIS A 13 40.42 -16.99 -38.10
C HIS A 13 39.66 -18.21 -37.61
N ARG A 14 39.73 -19.22 -38.49
CA ARG A 14 39.13 -20.53 -38.42
C ARG A 14 39.70 -21.38 -37.28
N ARG A 15 38.80 -22.25 -36.81
CA ARG A 15 39.00 -23.49 -36.07
C ARG A 15 40.22 -24.31 -36.49
N SER A 16 40.81 -25.00 -35.52
CA SER A 16 41.34 -26.38 -35.66
C SER A 16 41.22 -27.10 -34.32
N SER A 17 41.01 -28.41 -34.38
CA SER A 17 40.18 -29.20 -33.46
C SER A 17 40.97 -30.15 -32.54
N LEU A 18 40.39 -30.44 -31.37
CA LEU A 18 40.31 -31.72 -30.61
C LEU A 18 41.57 -32.61 -30.51
N THR A 19 42.06 -32.89 -29.30
CA THR A 19 41.73 -34.07 -28.45
C THR A 19 42.51 -33.85 -27.12
N GLY A 20 42.09 -34.16 -25.88
CA GLY A 20 41.23 -35.20 -25.34
C GLY A 20 42.01 -35.86 -24.18
N ALA A 21 41.93 -35.33 -22.95
CA ALA A 21 42.38 -36.04 -21.75
C ALA A 21 41.51 -35.67 -20.54
N SER A 22 40.87 -36.71 -20.03
CA SER A 22 39.89 -36.74 -18.97
C SER A 22 40.50 -36.37 -17.62
N GLY A 23 39.86 -35.43 -16.91
CA GLY A 23 40.13 -35.12 -15.51
C GLY A 23 38.82 -34.81 -14.81
N LYS A 24 38.19 -35.82 -14.22
CA LYS A 24 37.00 -35.70 -13.36
C LYS A 24 37.34 -34.80 -12.17
N GLY A 25 36.78 -33.59 -12.15
CA GLY A 25 36.59 -32.76 -10.96
C GLY A 25 35.09 -32.49 -10.79
N PRO A 26 34.53 -32.52 -9.57
CA PRO A 26 33.10 -32.59 -9.38
C PRO A 26 32.41 -31.29 -9.81
N THR A 27 31.45 -31.42 -10.71
CA THR A 27 30.45 -30.40 -11.02
C THR A 27 29.64 -30.09 -9.76
N LEU A 28 29.95 -28.96 -9.11
CA LEU A 28 29.10 -28.42 -8.04
C LEU A 28 27.81 -27.85 -8.67
N PRO A 29 26.63 -28.13 -8.10
CA PRO A 29 25.36 -27.67 -8.63
C PRO A 29 25.18 -26.17 -8.33
N GLY A 30 25.45 -25.33 -9.32
CA GLY A 30 25.45 -23.85 -9.23
C GLY A 30 24.11 -23.17 -8.94
N GLY A 31 23.04 -23.91 -8.61
CA GLY A 31 21.73 -23.35 -8.22
C GLY A 31 21.49 -23.24 -6.71
N GLY A 32 22.31 -23.90 -5.88
CA GLY A 32 22.09 -23.99 -4.44
C GLY A 32 22.73 -22.85 -3.64
N ALA A 33 23.97 -22.47 -3.96
CA ALA A 33 24.72 -21.48 -3.16
C ALA A 33 24.15 -20.05 -3.25
N SER A 34 23.63 -19.66 -4.42
CA SER A 34 22.97 -18.36 -4.61
C SER A 34 21.63 -18.27 -3.86
N LYS A 35 20.83 -19.35 -3.88
CA LYS A 35 19.58 -19.43 -3.11
C LYS A 35 19.83 -19.50 -1.61
N VAL A 36 20.87 -20.21 -1.16
CA VAL A 36 21.25 -20.29 0.26
C VAL A 36 21.79 -18.94 0.75
N ALA A 37 22.61 -18.25 -0.03
CA ALA A 37 23.10 -16.91 0.31
C ALA A 37 21.97 -15.87 0.34
N ALA A 38 21.02 -15.93 -0.60
CA ALA A 38 19.81 -15.11 -0.62
C ALA A 38 18.88 -15.40 0.58
N HIS A 39 18.68 -16.68 0.92
CA HIS A 39 17.91 -17.08 2.10
C HIS A 39 18.55 -16.61 3.41
N LEU A 40 19.87 -16.76 3.56
CA LEU A 40 20.62 -16.27 4.72
C LEU A 40 20.57 -14.75 4.84
N THR A 41 20.61 -14.01 3.72
CA THR A 41 20.44 -12.55 3.75
C THR A 41 19.01 -12.14 4.11
N LEU A 42 17.99 -12.88 3.65
CA LEU A 42 16.59 -12.63 4.00
C LEU A 42 16.32 -12.92 5.48
N GLU A 43 16.90 -13.98 6.05
CA GLU A 43 16.74 -14.32 7.46
C GLU A 43 17.44 -13.30 8.40
N VAL A 44 18.64 -12.86 8.04
CA VAL A 44 19.37 -11.83 8.79
C VAL A 44 18.65 -10.48 8.71
N ARG A 45 18.13 -10.12 7.53
CA ARG A 45 17.31 -8.90 7.36
C ARG A 45 15.98 -9.00 8.11
N GLY A 46 15.32 -10.16 8.06
CA GLY A 46 14.06 -10.41 8.76
C GLY A 46 14.20 -10.26 10.28
N ARG A 47 15.28 -10.80 10.86
CA ARG A 47 15.62 -10.58 12.28
C ARG A 47 15.84 -9.10 12.60
N LYS A 48 16.64 -8.39 11.80
CA LYS A 48 16.84 -6.93 11.98
C LYS A 48 15.53 -6.15 11.92
N ILE A 49 14.63 -6.50 10.99
CA ILE A 49 13.33 -5.85 10.88
C ILE A 49 12.46 -6.15 12.10
N ALA A 50 12.45 -7.39 12.59
CA ALA A 50 11.73 -7.76 13.81
C ALA A 50 12.25 -7.00 15.05
N ASP A 51 13.57 -6.85 15.19
CA ASP A 51 14.17 -6.06 16.28
C ASP A 51 13.75 -4.58 16.21
N LEU A 52 13.71 -4.01 15.00
CA LEU A 52 13.24 -2.64 14.77
C LEU A 52 11.75 -2.49 15.10
N TYR A 53 10.92 -3.50 14.80
CA TYR A 53 9.52 -3.52 15.22
C TYR A 53 9.36 -3.60 16.73
N ALA A 54 10.16 -4.41 17.42
CA ALA A 54 10.16 -4.44 18.88
C ALA A 54 10.52 -3.06 19.47
N PHE A 55 11.51 -2.37 18.88
CA PHE A 55 11.87 -1.01 19.27
C PHE A 55 10.73 0.00 19.02
N MET A 56 9.99 -0.13 17.91
CA MET A 56 8.84 0.74 17.63
C MET A 56 7.68 0.54 18.60
N SER A 57 7.49 -0.66 19.13
CA SER A 57 6.44 -0.98 20.09
C SER A 57 6.81 -0.62 21.55
N ASP A 58 8.08 -0.34 21.82
CA ASP A 58 8.57 0.06 23.15
C ASP A 58 8.13 1.49 23.51
N GLN A 59 7.17 1.60 24.44
CA GLN A 59 6.62 2.87 24.90
C GLN A 59 7.59 3.68 25.77
N SER A 60 8.71 3.09 26.21
CA SER A 60 9.78 3.85 26.88
C SER A 60 10.55 4.76 25.91
N LYS A 61 10.43 4.51 24.60
CA LYS A 61 11.07 5.32 23.55
C LYS A 61 10.20 6.51 23.16
N SER A 62 10.85 7.63 22.86
CA SER A 62 10.15 8.80 22.35
C SER A 62 9.47 8.50 21.00
N ALA A 63 8.40 9.23 20.69
CA ALA A 63 7.71 9.06 19.42
C ALA A 63 8.61 9.36 18.21
N ALA A 64 9.54 10.32 18.34
CA ALA A 64 10.51 10.66 17.31
C ALA A 64 11.49 9.52 17.03
N GLU A 65 12.01 8.85 18.07
CA GLU A 65 12.89 7.68 17.92
C GLU A 65 12.17 6.53 17.24
N ARG A 66 10.93 6.24 17.66
CA ARG A 66 10.12 5.18 17.05
C ARG A 66 9.78 5.48 15.58
N LEU A 67 9.49 6.74 15.24
CA LEU A 67 9.28 7.15 13.85
C LEU A 67 10.58 7.11 13.02
N SER A 68 11.73 7.45 13.60
CA SER A 68 13.03 7.26 12.95
C SER A 68 13.31 5.78 12.67
N CYS A 69 12.89 4.91 13.59
CA CYS A 69 12.94 3.46 13.40
C CYS A 69 12.06 3.02 12.21
N ALA A 70 10.84 3.55 12.08
CA ALA A 70 9.96 3.28 10.94
C ALA A 70 10.61 3.63 9.60
N VAL A 71 11.38 4.73 9.54
CA VAL A 71 12.17 5.07 8.34
C VAL A 71 13.19 3.98 8.00
N LYS A 72 13.91 3.46 8.99
CA LYS A 72 14.88 2.37 8.78
C LYS A 72 14.20 1.09 8.31
N VAL A 73 13.04 0.75 8.86
CA VAL A 73 12.24 -0.41 8.41
C VAL A 73 11.83 -0.24 6.95
N HIS A 74 11.29 0.93 6.58
CA HIS A 74 10.91 1.22 5.19
C HIS A 74 12.12 1.11 4.24
N GLN A 75 13.28 1.64 4.63
CA GLN A 75 14.50 1.52 3.84
C GLN A 75 14.92 0.06 3.68
N LEU A 76 14.98 -0.73 4.76
CA LEU A 76 15.35 -2.15 4.69
C LEU A 76 14.40 -2.99 3.84
N LEU A 77 13.12 -2.64 3.82
CA LEU A 77 12.13 -3.30 2.99
C LEU A 77 12.32 -2.96 1.51
N CYS A 78 12.43 -1.67 1.17
CA CYS A 78 12.35 -1.18 -0.20
C CYS A 78 13.70 -0.98 -0.91
N ASP A 79 14.83 -0.93 -0.20
CA ASP A 79 16.12 -0.59 -0.79
C ASP A 79 16.64 -1.70 -1.72
N GLY A 80 16.89 -1.33 -2.98
CA GLY A 80 17.42 -2.20 -4.04
C GLY A 80 16.53 -3.40 -4.42
N ALA A 81 15.30 -3.48 -3.90
CA ALA A 81 14.40 -4.60 -4.11
C ALA A 81 13.34 -4.27 -5.18
N ASP A 82 13.03 -5.25 -6.04
CA ASP A 82 11.87 -5.13 -6.91
C ASP A 82 10.56 -5.40 -6.15
N HIS A 83 9.42 -5.15 -6.79
CA HIS A 83 8.13 -5.23 -6.11
C HIS A 83 7.84 -6.62 -5.54
N GLU A 84 8.17 -7.68 -6.30
CA GLU A 84 7.88 -9.07 -5.92
C GLU A 84 8.71 -9.47 -4.70
N GLU A 85 9.99 -9.11 -4.67
CA GLU A 85 10.86 -9.36 -3.54
C GLU A 85 10.37 -8.64 -2.26
N VAL A 86 9.87 -7.40 -2.39
CA VAL A 86 9.28 -6.69 -1.25
C VAL A 86 8.06 -7.43 -0.72
N MET A 87 7.23 -8.00 -1.59
CA MET A 87 6.02 -8.75 -1.17
C MET A 87 6.38 -10.03 -0.44
N GLU A 88 7.31 -10.81 -0.96
CA GLU A 88 7.79 -12.04 -0.31
C GLU A 88 8.36 -11.73 1.08
N ARG A 89 9.16 -10.66 1.20
CA ARG A 89 9.70 -10.21 2.48
C ARG A 89 8.61 -9.84 3.47
N LEU A 90 7.61 -9.05 3.06
CA LEU A 90 6.49 -8.66 3.92
C LEU A 90 5.76 -9.88 4.45
N ASP A 91 5.41 -10.84 3.59
CA ASP A 91 4.68 -12.03 4.02
C ASP A 91 5.50 -12.91 4.96
N ALA A 92 6.81 -13.00 4.75
CA ALA A 92 7.71 -13.77 5.61
C ALA A 92 7.86 -13.16 7.02
N ILE A 93 7.98 -11.83 7.12
CA ILE A 93 8.38 -11.18 8.38
C ILE A 93 7.21 -10.59 9.18
N THR A 94 6.02 -10.47 8.59
CA THR A 94 4.90 -9.77 9.23
C THR A 94 4.27 -10.59 10.35
N LEU A 95 4.26 -9.99 11.54
CA LEU A 95 3.60 -10.47 12.75
C LEU A 95 2.51 -9.47 13.20
N PRO A 96 1.47 -9.91 13.94
CA PRO A 96 0.42 -9.01 14.44
C PRO A 96 0.97 -7.82 15.26
N SER A 97 1.97 -8.04 16.10
CA SER A 97 2.62 -7.00 16.91
C SER A 97 3.30 -5.91 16.06
N HIS A 98 3.75 -6.23 14.85
CA HIS A 98 4.33 -5.25 13.92
C HIS A 98 3.27 -4.27 13.43
N ILE A 99 2.07 -4.78 13.13
CA ILE A 99 0.93 -4.00 12.67
C ILE A 99 0.42 -3.07 13.78
N GLU A 100 0.29 -3.59 14.99
CA GLU A 100 -0.15 -2.80 16.15
C GLU A 100 0.79 -1.63 16.43
N GLY A 101 2.11 -1.86 16.38
CA GLY A 101 3.11 -0.80 16.51
C GLY A 101 2.98 0.27 15.42
N LEU A 102 2.80 -0.12 14.16
CA LEU A 102 2.61 0.83 13.05
C LEU A 102 1.30 1.62 13.16
N ILE A 103 0.20 0.96 13.53
CA ILE A 103 -1.08 1.62 13.74
C ILE A 103 -0.96 2.63 14.88
N SER A 104 -0.31 2.26 16.00
CA SER A 104 -0.03 3.19 17.10
C SER A 104 0.77 4.42 16.63
N LEU A 105 1.85 4.22 15.87
CA LEU A 105 2.65 5.33 15.34
C LEU A 105 1.87 6.25 14.40
N SER A 106 0.92 5.70 13.64
CA SER A 106 0.07 6.48 12.74
C SER A 106 -0.79 7.54 13.47
N THR A 107 -0.98 7.40 14.78
CA THR A 107 -1.71 8.38 15.61
C THR A 107 -0.88 9.62 15.97
N VAL A 108 0.46 9.51 15.92
CA VAL A 108 1.38 10.55 16.40
C VAL A 108 1.36 11.77 15.48
N GLN A 109 1.23 12.98 16.03
CA GLN A 109 1.41 14.21 15.24
C GLN A 109 2.90 14.56 15.16
N HIS A 110 3.54 14.14 14.08
CA HIS A 110 4.96 14.40 13.85
C HIS A 110 5.27 14.37 12.35
N PRO A 111 6.21 15.20 11.83
CA PRO A 111 6.54 15.22 10.41
C PRO A 111 6.93 13.86 9.85
N LEU A 112 7.67 13.03 10.60
CA LEU A 112 8.07 11.69 10.16
C LEU A 112 6.91 10.67 10.06
N ASN A 113 5.71 11.01 10.53
CA ASN A 113 4.57 10.08 10.53
C ASN A 113 4.13 9.67 9.10
N TYR A 114 4.45 10.47 8.07
CA TYR A 114 4.23 10.06 6.68
C TYR A 114 4.87 8.70 6.36
N THR A 115 5.98 8.35 7.02
CA THR A 115 6.65 7.06 6.78
C THR A 115 5.88 5.89 7.38
N ALA A 116 5.24 6.08 8.54
CA ALA A 116 4.32 5.08 9.08
C ALA A 116 3.13 4.89 8.14
N PHE A 117 2.59 5.95 7.54
CA PHE A 117 1.52 5.84 6.53
C PHE A 117 1.96 5.09 5.28
N ARG A 118 3.19 5.34 4.80
CA ARG A 118 3.78 4.61 3.67
C ARG A 118 4.00 3.14 3.99
N LEU A 119 4.44 2.82 5.21
CA LEU A 119 4.53 1.44 5.67
C LEU A 119 3.15 0.79 5.73
N LEU A 120 2.15 1.42 6.33
CA LEU A 120 0.78 0.90 6.31
C LEU A 120 0.30 0.61 4.88
N LEU A 121 0.58 1.52 3.94
CA LEU A 121 0.28 1.31 2.52
C LEU A 121 1.03 0.11 1.94
N LEU A 122 2.31 -0.02 2.25
CA LEU A 122 3.12 -1.16 1.81
C LEU A 122 2.50 -2.50 2.29
N TYR A 123 2.04 -2.54 3.53
CA TYR A 123 1.37 -3.68 4.14
C TYR A 123 -0.03 -3.97 3.55
N THR A 124 -0.59 -3.08 2.73
CA THR A 124 -1.83 -3.42 2.01
C THR A 124 -1.61 -4.19 0.71
N HIS A 125 -0.37 -4.50 0.35
CA HIS A 125 -0.11 -5.22 -0.90
C HIS A 125 -0.26 -6.75 -0.79
N THR A 126 -0.26 -7.31 0.43
CA THR A 126 -0.48 -8.75 0.62
C THR A 126 -1.78 -9.00 1.39
N SER A 127 -2.49 -10.08 1.02
CA SER A 127 -3.76 -10.44 1.67
C SER A 127 -3.57 -10.73 3.16
N LYS A 128 -2.48 -11.42 3.53
CA LYS A 128 -2.11 -11.69 4.92
C LYS A 128 -2.01 -10.40 5.73
N CYS A 129 -1.31 -9.39 5.22
CA CYS A 129 -1.12 -8.13 5.91
C CYS A 129 -2.41 -7.30 5.97
N ILE A 130 -3.22 -7.27 4.92
CA ILE A 130 -4.56 -6.66 4.93
C ILE A 130 -5.43 -7.24 6.04
N VAL A 131 -5.43 -8.57 6.21
CA VAL A 131 -6.21 -9.23 7.27
C VAL A 131 -5.75 -8.78 8.65
N MET A 132 -4.44 -8.70 8.87
CA MET A 132 -3.90 -8.23 10.14
C MET A 132 -4.22 -6.75 10.38
N LEU A 133 -4.11 -5.90 9.36
CA LEU A 133 -4.49 -4.49 9.41
C LEU A 133 -5.97 -4.29 9.77
N SER A 134 -6.86 -5.05 9.14
CA SER A 134 -8.30 -5.02 9.42
C SER A 134 -8.59 -5.43 10.87
N ARG A 135 -7.96 -6.51 11.35
CA ARG A 135 -8.11 -6.99 12.74
C ARG A 135 -7.51 -6.03 13.76
N GLY A 136 -6.41 -5.34 13.43
CA GLY A 136 -5.76 -4.34 14.27
C GLY A 136 -6.50 -3.00 14.36
N GLY A 137 -7.68 -2.87 13.73
CA GLY A 137 -8.48 -1.65 13.82
C GLY A 137 -7.94 -0.48 13.00
N VAL A 138 -7.15 -0.75 11.94
CA VAL A 138 -6.53 0.31 11.12
C VAL A 138 -7.56 1.30 10.57
N MET A 139 -8.76 0.82 10.22
CA MET A 139 -9.80 1.66 9.63
C MET A 139 -10.26 2.74 10.60
N THR A 140 -10.50 2.39 11.86
CA THR A 140 -10.90 3.33 12.90
C THR A 140 -9.83 4.39 13.10
N VAL A 141 -8.57 3.97 13.22
CA VAL A 141 -7.44 4.90 13.40
C VAL A 141 -7.27 5.83 12.22
N ILE A 142 -7.38 5.30 10.99
CA ILE A 142 -7.32 6.14 9.79
C ILE A 142 -8.46 7.15 9.80
N MET A 143 -9.69 6.73 10.05
CA MET A 143 -10.82 7.65 10.06
C MET A 143 -10.68 8.76 11.12
N ASP A 144 -10.21 8.42 12.32
CA ASP A 144 -9.88 9.40 13.36
C ASP A 144 -8.83 10.40 12.88
N ARG A 145 -7.81 9.93 12.16
CA ARG A 145 -6.79 10.81 11.56
C ARG A 145 -7.35 11.67 10.44
N LEU A 146 -8.22 11.13 9.58
CA LEU A 146 -8.88 11.90 8.52
C LEU A 146 -9.79 13.01 9.08
N ARG A 147 -10.33 12.85 10.30
CA ARG A 147 -11.15 13.87 10.97
C ARG A 147 -10.34 15.10 11.38
N VAL A 148 -9.14 14.88 11.93
CA VAL A 148 -8.35 15.92 12.61
C VAL A 148 -7.15 16.42 11.80
N SER A 149 -6.71 15.69 10.78
CA SER A 149 -5.52 16.05 10.02
C SER A 149 -5.78 17.19 9.05
N GLN A 150 -4.90 18.19 9.08
CA GLN A 150 -4.84 19.27 8.08
C GLN A 150 -3.78 19.02 6.99
N GLU A 151 -2.97 17.97 7.14
CA GLU A 151 -1.83 17.70 6.26
C GLU A 151 -2.25 16.90 5.01
N LYS A 152 -2.39 17.57 3.87
CA LYS A 152 -2.90 16.95 2.63
C LYS A 152 -2.04 15.83 2.07
N GLU A 153 -0.71 15.94 2.16
CA GLU A 153 0.21 14.96 1.56
C GLU A 153 0.23 13.62 2.29
N GLY A 154 0.12 13.60 3.62
CA GLY A 154 -0.01 12.37 4.39
C GLY A 154 -1.34 11.65 4.17
N LEU A 155 -2.41 12.43 3.93
CA LEU A 155 -3.77 11.90 3.78
C LEU A 155 -3.93 11.00 2.55
N LYS A 156 -3.21 11.25 1.46
CA LYS A 156 -3.32 10.40 0.25
C LYS A 156 -2.98 8.94 0.54
N PHE A 157 -1.95 8.69 1.36
CA PHE A 157 -1.54 7.35 1.74
C PHE A 157 -2.58 6.68 2.64
N LEU A 158 -3.12 7.43 3.61
CA LEU A 158 -4.16 6.92 4.50
C LEU A 158 -5.45 6.58 3.77
N ILE A 159 -5.88 7.44 2.84
CA ILE A 159 -7.05 7.20 2.00
C ILE A 159 -6.82 5.98 1.10
N GLU A 160 -5.62 5.79 0.55
CA GLU A 160 -5.29 4.61 -0.24
C GLU A 160 -5.29 3.32 0.60
N VAL A 161 -4.72 3.36 1.82
CA VAL A 161 -4.79 2.24 2.76
C VAL A 161 -6.25 1.89 3.05
N LEU A 162 -7.06 2.89 3.37
CA LEU A 162 -8.48 2.72 3.67
C LEU A 162 -9.22 2.06 2.50
N ALA A 163 -8.99 2.53 1.27
CA ALA A 163 -9.63 2.01 0.07
C ALA A 163 -9.23 0.55 -0.23
N ARG A 164 -7.97 0.17 0.02
CA ARG A 164 -7.51 -1.21 -0.17
C ARG A 164 -8.06 -2.14 0.91
N VAL A 165 -8.02 -1.72 2.17
CA VAL A 165 -8.57 -2.51 3.29
C VAL A 165 -10.07 -2.68 3.14
N ALA A 166 -10.82 -1.62 2.82
CA ALA A 166 -12.27 -1.68 2.65
C ALA A 166 -12.70 -2.62 1.48
N ARG A 167 -11.91 -2.68 0.41
CA ARG A 167 -12.16 -3.57 -0.74
C ARG A 167 -11.68 -5.00 -0.54
N SER A 168 -11.00 -5.31 0.56
CA SER A 168 -10.66 -6.69 0.88
C SER A 168 -11.90 -7.51 1.18
N ALA A 169 -11.91 -8.78 0.79
CA ALA A 169 -13.04 -9.67 1.08
C ALA A 169 -13.23 -9.83 2.59
N GLU A 170 -12.13 -9.88 3.32
CA GLU A 170 -12.06 -10.12 4.75
C GLU A 170 -12.69 -8.97 5.54
N CYS A 171 -12.47 -7.71 5.12
CA CYS A 171 -13.13 -6.56 5.74
C CYS A 171 -14.64 -6.52 5.45
N ARG A 172 -15.07 -6.94 4.24
CA ARG A 172 -16.49 -7.04 3.90
C ARG A 172 -17.23 -8.10 4.70
N HIS A 173 -16.58 -9.22 5.02
CA HIS A 173 -17.20 -10.33 5.76
C HIS A 173 -17.13 -10.17 7.28
N ALA A 174 -16.11 -9.49 7.82
CA ALA A 174 -15.90 -9.38 9.27
C ALA A 174 -16.82 -8.37 9.99
N GLY A 175 -17.72 -7.68 9.28
CA GLY A 175 -18.57 -6.65 9.87
C GLY A 175 -17.83 -5.38 10.29
N SER A 176 -16.51 -5.29 10.10
CA SER A 176 -15.68 -4.11 10.41
C SER A 176 -16.18 -2.85 9.70
N LEU A 177 -16.65 -2.98 8.45
CA LEU A 177 -17.27 -1.88 7.69
C LEU A 177 -18.57 -1.35 8.30
N SER A 178 -19.26 -2.15 9.12
CA SER A 178 -20.52 -1.77 9.75
C SER A 178 -20.31 -0.98 11.05
N GLN A 179 -19.15 -1.12 11.70
CA GLN A 179 -18.79 -0.36 12.91
C GLN A 179 -18.38 1.09 12.59
N VAL A 180 -17.86 1.31 11.38
CA VAL A 180 -17.41 2.59 10.83
C VAL A 180 -18.60 3.46 10.36
N ALA A 181 -19.84 2.98 10.44
CA ALA A 181 -20.84 3.32 9.43
C ALA A 181 -21.38 4.77 9.36
N HIS A 182 -21.48 5.60 10.41
CA HIS A 182 -22.14 6.93 10.25
C HIS A 182 -21.20 8.15 10.32
N LEU A 183 -20.38 8.25 11.37
CA LEU A 183 -19.46 9.39 11.53
C LEU A 183 -18.32 9.38 10.50
N ASP A 184 -17.99 8.21 9.95
CA ASP A 184 -16.91 8.09 8.97
C ASP A 184 -17.38 8.40 7.55
N ALA A 185 -18.64 8.13 7.23
CA ALA A 185 -19.21 8.44 5.94
C ALA A 185 -19.22 9.95 5.66
N GLN A 186 -19.54 10.78 6.65
CA GLN A 186 -19.51 12.24 6.52
C GLN A 186 -18.09 12.77 6.26
N VAL A 187 -17.07 12.17 6.88
CA VAL A 187 -15.66 12.54 6.67
C VAL A 187 -15.25 12.26 5.23
N LEU A 188 -15.61 11.09 4.69
CA LEU A 188 -15.31 10.73 3.31
C LEU A 188 -16.06 11.64 2.31
N VAL A 189 -17.32 11.98 2.59
CA VAL A 189 -18.08 12.94 1.76
C VAL A 189 -17.43 14.33 1.78
N ARG A 190 -17.04 14.83 2.96
CA ARG A 190 -16.32 16.10 3.08
C ARG A 190 -15.03 16.08 2.25
N LEU A 191 -14.25 15.00 2.34
CA LEU A 191 -13.03 14.85 1.54
C LEU A 191 -13.30 14.88 0.04
N LEU A 192 -14.41 14.32 -0.46
CA LEU A 192 -14.78 14.43 -1.88
C LEU A 192 -14.97 15.87 -2.35
N SER A 193 -15.45 16.76 -1.47
CA SER A 193 -15.64 18.18 -1.78
C SER A 193 -14.37 19.03 -1.62
N GLU A 194 -13.45 18.63 -0.73
CA GLU A 194 -12.22 19.38 -0.43
C GLU A 194 -11.04 19.00 -1.34
N ILE A 195 -11.06 17.79 -1.91
CA ILE A 195 -10.00 17.29 -2.79
C ILE A 195 -10.18 17.89 -4.19
N ASP A 196 -9.24 18.74 -4.61
CA ASP A 196 -9.21 19.26 -5.98
C ASP A 196 -9.12 18.10 -6.99
N HIS A 197 -10.12 18.03 -7.87
CA HIS A 197 -10.23 17.02 -8.90
C HIS A 197 -8.99 16.98 -9.81
N ASN A 198 -8.39 18.12 -10.13
CA ASN A 198 -7.31 18.19 -11.11
C ASN A 198 -5.97 17.72 -10.52
N THR A 199 -5.69 18.07 -9.27
CA THR A 199 -4.42 17.75 -8.61
C THR A 199 -4.42 16.38 -7.95
N TYR A 200 -5.57 15.96 -7.42
CA TYR A 200 -5.66 14.77 -6.56
C TYR A 200 -6.71 13.76 -7.06
N ALA A 201 -6.82 13.62 -8.38
CA ALA A 201 -7.75 12.70 -9.04
C ALA A 201 -7.64 11.26 -8.49
N HIS A 202 -6.42 10.78 -8.24
CA HIS A 202 -6.19 9.45 -7.68
C HIS A 202 -6.75 9.33 -6.26
N THR A 203 -6.45 10.28 -5.38
CA THR A 203 -6.95 10.30 -4.00
C THR A 203 -8.47 10.35 -3.96
N ARG A 204 -9.09 11.16 -4.82
CA ARG A 204 -10.55 11.22 -4.97
C ARG A 204 -11.14 9.87 -5.39
N LEU A 205 -10.51 9.18 -6.35
CA LEU A 205 -10.91 7.84 -6.75
C LEU A 205 -10.82 6.84 -5.58
N GLN A 206 -9.80 6.93 -4.74
CA GLN A 206 -9.67 6.07 -3.55
C GLN A 206 -10.80 6.32 -2.53
N VAL A 207 -11.21 7.58 -2.33
CA VAL A 207 -12.40 7.89 -1.50
C VAL A 207 -13.66 7.26 -2.08
N LEU A 208 -13.89 7.39 -3.39
CA LEU A 208 -15.03 6.78 -4.08
C LEU A 208 -15.04 5.25 -3.95
N GLN A 209 -13.88 4.61 -4.13
CA GLN A 209 -13.72 3.17 -3.97
C GLN A 209 -13.97 2.69 -2.53
N THR A 210 -13.64 3.52 -1.54
CA THR A 210 -13.96 3.25 -0.13
C THR A 210 -15.47 3.29 0.09
N LEU A 211 -16.14 4.34 -0.39
CA LEU A 211 -17.59 4.50 -0.27
C LEU A 211 -18.35 3.38 -1.00
N GLU A 212 -17.91 3.01 -2.20
CA GLU A 212 -18.41 1.86 -2.96
C GLU A 212 -18.30 0.57 -2.16
N ALA A 213 -17.13 0.28 -1.57
CA ALA A 213 -16.94 -0.92 -0.77
C ALA A 213 -17.83 -0.94 0.49
N MET A 214 -18.01 0.21 1.14
CA MET A 214 -18.93 0.34 2.29
C MET A 214 -20.39 0.13 1.87
N SER A 215 -20.79 0.52 0.67
CA SER A 215 -22.18 0.40 0.20
C SER A 215 -22.68 -1.04 0.04
N VAL A 216 -21.78 -2.03 0.01
CA VAL A 216 -22.15 -3.45 -0.14
C VAL A 216 -22.97 -3.95 1.04
N CYS A 217 -22.66 -3.51 2.27
CA CYS A 217 -23.40 -3.90 3.48
C CYS A 217 -24.63 -3.00 3.70
N ALA A 218 -25.81 -3.57 3.90
CA ALA A 218 -27.06 -2.82 4.10
C ALA A 218 -26.98 -1.80 5.25
N ARG A 219 -26.37 -2.16 6.39
CA ARG A 219 -26.21 -1.24 7.53
C ARG A 219 -25.34 -0.04 7.20
N SER A 220 -24.21 -0.29 6.53
CA SER A 220 -23.31 0.76 6.07
C SER A 220 -23.97 1.61 4.98
N ARG A 221 -24.72 0.99 4.06
CA ARG A 221 -25.48 1.67 3.01
C ARG A 221 -26.51 2.66 3.56
N GLN A 222 -27.30 2.26 4.56
CA GLN A 222 -28.22 3.19 5.25
C GLN A 222 -27.47 4.36 5.88
N ALA A 223 -26.31 4.11 6.46
CA ALA A 223 -25.52 5.16 7.08
C ALA A 223 -24.88 6.12 6.06
N LEU A 224 -24.47 5.61 4.88
CA LEU A 224 -24.04 6.40 3.72
C LEU A 224 -25.18 7.29 3.18
N LEU A 225 -26.40 6.75 3.10
CA LEU A 225 -27.57 7.53 2.69
C LEU A 225 -27.85 8.68 3.67
N ARG A 226 -27.83 8.39 4.99
CA ARG A 226 -28.01 9.41 6.03
C ARG A 226 -26.92 10.47 6.07
N SER A 227 -25.70 10.15 5.64
CA SER A 227 -24.60 11.11 5.57
C SER A 227 -24.60 11.97 4.30
N GLY A 228 -25.60 11.82 3.42
CA GLY A 228 -25.72 12.63 2.22
C GLY A 228 -24.79 12.21 1.08
N VAL A 229 -24.25 10.99 1.10
CA VAL A 229 -23.35 10.48 0.04
C VAL A 229 -24.01 10.56 -1.34
N LEU A 230 -25.31 10.26 -1.42
CA LEU A 230 -26.06 10.35 -2.67
C LEU A 230 -26.03 11.78 -3.25
N TYR A 231 -26.30 12.78 -2.43
CA TYR A 231 -26.29 14.18 -2.87
C TYR A 231 -24.89 14.62 -3.29
N ALA A 232 -23.86 14.22 -2.54
CA ALA A 232 -22.48 14.52 -2.89
C ALA A 232 -22.09 13.91 -4.25
N ILE A 233 -22.48 12.66 -4.52
CA ILE A 233 -22.23 12.05 -5.83
C ILE A 233 -23.03 12.79 -6.90
N LEU A 234 -24.32 13.04 -6.69
CA LEU A 234 -25.16 13.75 -7.68
C LEU A 234 -24.60 15.15 -8.01
N ASP A 235 -24.08 15.87 -7.03
CA ASP A 235 -23.41 17.16 -7.24
C ASP A 235 -22.13 16.99 -8.08
N LEU A 236 -21.30 16.00 -7.75
CA LEU A 236 -20.14 15.65 -8.57
C LEU A 236 -20.55 15.31 -10.02
N LEU A 237 -21.60 14.50 -10.22
CA LEU A 237 -22.13 14.19 -11.56
C LEU A 237 -22.65 15.45 -12.27
N GLY A 238 -23.28 16.37 -11.53
CA GLY A 238 -23.79 17.64 -12.02
C GLY A 238 -22.67 18.55 -12.55
N GLN A 239 -21.53 18.58 -11.85
CA GLN A 239 -20.32 19.29 -12.29
C GLN A 239 -19.71 18.67 -13.56
N PHE A 240 -19.89 17.35 -13.77
CA PHE A 240 -19.36 16.61 -14.92
C PHE A 240 -20.21 16.68 -16.22
N LYS A 241 -21.31 17.44 -16.27
CA LYS A 241 -22.15 17.65 -17.47
C LYS A 241 -21.44 18.30 -18.69
N ARG A 242 -20.11 18.39 -18.71
CA ARG A 242 -19.29 18.90 -19.83
C ARG A 242 -18.43 17.80 -20.49
N GLY A 243 -19.04 16.64 -20.79
CA GLY A 243 -18.47 15.67 -21.75
C GLY A 243 -17.39 14.71 -21.21
N LYS A 244 -17.30 14.47 -19.90
CA LYS A 244 -16.40 13.44 -19.34
C LYS A 244 -17.18 12.18 -18.95
N SER A 245 -16.59 11.00 -19.18
CA SER A 245 -17.16 9.72 -18.77
C SER A 245 -17.04 9.50 -17.25
N PHE A 246 -18.07 8.89 -16.65
CA PHE A 246 -18.07 8.53 -15.24
C PHE A 246 -17.08 7.40 -14.94
N SER A 247 -16.49 7.43 -13.75
CA SER A 247 -15.67 6.31 -13.26
C SER A 247 -16.54 5.11 -12.91
N LYS A 248 -15.96 3.91 -13.01
CA LYS A 248 -16.62 2.66 -12.61
C LYS A 248 -17.09 2.70 -11.14
N ALA A 249 -16.32 3.33 -10.26
CA ALA A 249 -16.64 3.45 -8.84
C ALA A 249 -17.86 4.36 -8.59
N GLU A 250 -17.98 5.49 -9.31
CA GLU A 250 -19.15 6.37 -9.23
C GLU A 250 -20.42 5.63 -9.67
N LEU A 251 -20.36 4.93 -10.80
CA LEU A 251 -21.51 4.16 -11.32
C LEU A 251 -21.88 3.00 -10.39
N GLY A 252 -20.89 2.27 -9.86
CA GLY A 252 -21.10 1.18 -8.91
C GLY A 252 -21.76 1.65 -7.61
N LEU A 253 -21.28 2.77 -7.06
CA LEU A 253 -21.84 3.37 -5.85
C LEU A 253 -23.28 3.86 -6.08
N LEU A 254 -23.57 4.52 -7.21
CA LEU A 254 -24.95 4.93 -7.55
C LEU A 254 -25.90 3.75 -7.70
N ALA A 255 -25.47 2.70 -8.41
CA ALA A 255 -26.27 1.50 -8.60
C ALA A 255 -26.62 0.84 -7.26
N THR A 256 -25.65 0.81 -6.33
CA THR A 256 -25.81 0.19 -5.01
C THR A 256 -26.68 1.04 -4.08
N LEU A 257 -26.52 2.36 -4.08
CA LEU A 257 -27.35 3.26 -3.27
C LEU A 257 -28.80 3.33 -3.75
N LYS A 258 -29.05 3.20 -5.06
CA LYS A 258 -30.41 3.19 -5.63
C LYS A 258 -31.27 2.04 -5.11
N GLN A 259 -30.68 0.88 -4.82
CA GLN A 259 -31.41 -0.31 -4.38
C GLN A 259 -32.20 -0.11 -3.08
N ASP A 260 -31.78 0.81 -2.22
CA ASP A 260 -32.42 1.06 -0.91
C ASP A 260 -33.33 2.32 -0.92
N LEU A 261 -33.44 3.00 -2.07
CA LEU A 261 -34.34 4.14 -2.27
C LEU A 261 -35.70 3.72 -2.88
N LEU A 262 -35.81 2.46 -3.31
CA LEU A 262 -37.01 1.84 -3.89
C LEU A 262 -37.56 0.79 -2.92
#